data_AF-A0A1I5P5W4-F1
#
_entry.id   AF-A0A1I5P5W4-F1
#
_cell.length_a   1.000
_cell.length_b   1.000
_cell.length_c   1.000
_cell.angle_alpha   90.00
_cell.angle_beta   90.00
_cell.angle_gamma   90.00
#
_symmetry.space_group_name_H-M   'P 1'
#
loop_
_entity.id
_entity.type
_entity.pdbx_description
1 polymer ?
#
loop_
_entity_poly.entity_id
_entity_poly.type
_entity_poly.pdbx_seq_one_letter_code
_entity_poly.pdbx_strand_id
1 'polypeptide(L)'
;MAGQLISISLTVEQHDGGDYFWVLLESFDNSMEFEPLMEAATGFATYGDALQAGYVVLKGLSDDLNTGPREEGDDPHLLAMDETEDAD
;
A
#
# COMPACT_ATOMS: atom_id res chain seq x y z
N MET A 1 -2.00 5.82 -18.88
CA MET A 1 -2.44 6.82 -17.89
C MET A 1 -1.79 6.46 -16.56
N ALA A 2 -1.37 7.42 -15.72
CA ALA A 2 -0.85 7.04 -14.40
C ALA A 2 -1.98 6.39 -13.61
N GLY A 3 -1.71 5.25 -12.96
CA GLY A 3 -2.71 4.51 -12.20
C GLY A 3 -3.30 5.30 -11.03
N GLN A 4 -4.37 4.77 -10.44
CA GLN A 4 -5.06 5.43 -9.32
C GLN A 4 -4.11 5.54 -8.13
N LEU A 5 -4.13 6.70 -7.44
CA LEU A 5 -3.32 6.89 -6.23
C LEU A 5 -3.85 5.97 -5.14
N ILE A 6 -2.95 5.21 -4.52
CA ILE A 6 -3.29 4.37 -3.37
C ILE A 6 -3.25 5.23 -2.11
N SER A 7 -4.30 5.11 -1.29
CA SER A 7 -4.37 5.77 0.02
C SER A 7 -3.74 4.87 1.07
N ILE A 8 -2.45 5.11 1.38
CA ILE A 8 -1.69 4.34 2.38
C ILE A 8 -1.39 5.20 3.60
N SER A 9 -1.64 4.66 4.79
CA SER A 9 -1.20 5.23 6.06
C SER A 9 -0.12 4.35 6.70
N LEU A 10 0.82 4.98 7.40
CA LEU A 10 1.83 4.30 8.22
C LEU A 10 1.55 4.62 9.68
N THR A 11 1.29 3.58 10.48
CA THR A 11 1.13 3.67 11.92
C THR A 11 2.28 2.96 12.62
N VAL A 12 2.54 3.35 13.87
CA VAL A 12 3.46 2.65 14.77
C VAL A 12 2.75 2.46 16.10
N GLU A 13 2.73 1.21 16.56
CA GLU A 13 2.04 0.80 17.76
C GLU A 13 3.02 0.12 18.72
N GLN A 14 2.77 0.23 20.02
CA GLN A 14 3.53 -0.46 21.04
C GLN A 14 2.70 -1.63 21.57
N HIS A 15 3.27 -2.84 21.54
CA HIS A 15 2.58 -4.04 22.03
C HIS A 15 2.95 -4.33 23.49
N ASP A 16 2.25 -5.28 24.12
CA ASP A 16 2.35 -5.63 25.55
C ASP A 16 3.77 -6.08 26.01
N GLY A 17 4.72 -6.26 25.09
CA GLY A 17 6.14 -6.53 25.38
C GLY A 17 7.03 -5.28 25.48
N GLY A 18 6.49 -4.08 25.20
CA GLY A 18 7.25 -2.83 25.13
C GLY A 18 7.92 -2.56 23.78
N ASP A 19 7.97 -3.57 22.90
CA ASP A 19 8.44 -3.43 21.53
C ASP A 19 7.43 -2.67 20.65
N TYR A 20 7.97 -1.98 19.65
CA TYR A 20 7.24 -1.19 18.67
C TYR A 20 7.11 -1.92 17.34
N PHE A 21 5.94 -1.84 16.71
CA PHE A 21 5.64 -2.45 15.42
C PHE A 21 5.09 -1.39 14.49
N TRP A 22 5.45 -1.45 13.21
CA TRP A 22 4.83 -0.61 12.19
C TRP A 22 3.76 -1.40 11.45
N VAL A 23 2.71 -0.70 11.01
CA VAL A 23 1.67 -1.25 10.13
C VAL A 23 1.41 -0.25 9.01
N LEU A 24 1.35 -0.75 7.79
CA LEU A 24 0.83 -0.03 6.63
C LEU A 24 -0.62 -0.43 6.45
N LEU A 25 -1.51 0.56 6.42
CA LEU A 25 -2.92 0.36 6.17
C LEU A 25 -3.31 0.99 4.84
N GLU A 26 -4.15 0.32 4.07
CA GLU A 26 -4.67 0.80 2.81
C GLU A 26 -6.17 1.09 2.92
N SER A 27 -6.58 2.22 2.34
CA SER A 27 -7.99 2.53 2.10
C SER A 27 -8.30 2.25 0.63
N PHE A 28 -9.17 1.27 0.42
CA PHE A 28 -9.71 0.94 -0.90
C PHE A 28 -10.84 1.91 -1.25
N ASP A 29 -11.08 2.13 -2.54
CA ASP A 29 -12.21 2.87 -3.13
C ASP A 29 -12.48 4.32 -2.62
N ASN A 30 -11.53 4.93 -1.91
CA ASN A 30 -11.71 6.18 -1.16
C ASN A 30 -12.70 6.06 0.01
N SER A 31 -12.89 4.85 0.54
CA SER A 31 -13.58 4.64 1.82
C SER A 31 -12.86 5.35 2.98
N MET A 32 -13.59 5.56 4.07
CA MET A 32 -12.99 6.01 5.34
C MET A 32 -12.38 4.87 6.15
N GLU A 33 -12.46 3.64 5.65
CA GLU A 33 -11.97 2.43 6.31
C GLU A 33 -10.56 2.12 5.82
N PHE A 34 -9.70 1.68 6.74
CA PHE A 34 -8.31 1.36 6.49
C PHE A 34 -8.08 -0.06 6.95
N GLU A 35 -7.62 -0.91 6.05
CA GLU A 35 -7.35 -2.32 6.30
C GLU A 35 -5.84 -2.59 6.30
N PRO A 36 -5.34 -3.56 7.10
CA PRO A 36 -3.92 -3.91 7.10
C PRO A 36 -3.43 -4.41 5.74
N LEU A 37 -2.40 -3.76 5.21
CA LEU A 37 -1.71 -4.15 3.98
C LEU A 37 -0.42 -4.92 4.29
N MET A 38 0.42 -4.35 5.16
CA MET A 38 1.68 -4.97 5.58
C MET A 38 2.01 -4.57 7.01
N GLU A 39 2.70 -5.45 7.72
CA GLU A 39 3.11 -5.21 9.10
C GLU A 39 4.53 -5.69 9.38
N ALA A 40 5.12 -5.14 10.44
CA ALA A 40 6.42 -5.59 10.93
C ALA A 40 6.37 -7.04 11.40
N ALA A 41 7.16 -7.92 10.78
CA ALA A 41 7.31 -9.31 11.22
C ALA A 41 7.97 -9.46 12.61
N THR A 42 8.71 -8.43 13.06
CA THR A 42 9.41 -8.42 14.35
C THR A 42 9.32 -7.04 15.00
N GLY A 43 9.29 -7.03 16.33
CA GLY A 43 9.28 -5.80 17.12
C GLY A 43 10.61 -5.07 17.11
N PHE A 44 10.54 -3.76 17.28
CA PHE A 44 11.68 -2.85 17.38
C PHE A 44 11.78 -2.29 18.81
N ALA A 45 13.01 -2.08 19.28
CA ALA A 45 13.25 -1.53 20.62
C ALA A 45 12.82 -0.07 20.77
N THR A 46 12.73 0.69 19.67
CA THR A 46 12.35 2.10 19.70
C THR A 46 11.30 2.43 18.64
N TYR A 47 10.45 3.41 18.97
CA TYR A 47 9.47 3.97 18.04
C TYR A 47 10.14 4.50 16.75
N GLY A 48 11.32 5.13 16.88
CA GLY A 48 12.05 5.70 15.76
C GLY A 48 12.52 4.65 14.76
N ASP A 49 13.01 3.51 15.27
CA ASP A 49 13.44 2.39 14.41
C ASP A 49 12.26 1.76 13.69
N ALA A 50 11.14 1.56 14.38
CA ALA A 50 9.90 1.05 13.77
C ALA A 50 9.38 2.00 12.67
N LEU A 51 9.31 3.31 12.97
CA LEU A 51 8.84 4.32 12.02
C LEU A 51 9.75 4.38 10.78
N GLN A 52 11.06 4.37 10.98
CA GLN A 52 12.03 4.42 9.89
C GLN A 52 11.93 3.16 9.01
N ALA A 53 11.76 1.98 9.61
CA ALA A 53 11.57 0.74 8.88
C ALA A 53 10.29 0.76 8.05
N GLY A 54 9.15 1.15 8.63
CA GLY A 54 7.88 1.28 7.92
C GLY A 54 7.94 2.31 6.78
N TYR A 55 8.62 3.44 6.99
CA TYR A 55 8.82 4.46 5.94
C TYR A 55 9.65 3.93 4.77
N VAL A 56 10.66 3.09 5.03
CA VAL A 56 11.44 2.44 3.95
C VAL A 56 10.54 1.54 3.10
N VAL A 57 9.67 0.75 3.74
CA VAL A 57 8.72 -0.11 3.02
C VAL A 57 7.73 0.72 2.21
N LEU A 58 7.13 1.76 2.81
CA LEU A 58 6.20 2.66 2.13
C LEU A 58 6.81 3.30 0.88
N LYS A 59 8.06 3.78 0.97
CA LYS A 59 8.77 4.30 -0.21
C LYS A 59 8.97 3.24 -1.28
N GLY A 60 9.20 1.99 -0.89
CA GLY A 60 9.38 0.86 -1.80
C GLY A 60 8.13 0.51 -2.61
N LEU A 61 6.94 0.97 -2.19
CA LEU A 61 5.69 0.83 -2.93
C LEU A 61 5.52 1.84 -4.07
N SER A 62 6.41 2.82 -4.17
CA SER A 62 6.34 3.88 -5.18
C SER A 62 7.47 3.76 -6.18
N ASP A 63 7.14 3.64 -7.47
CA ASP A 63 8.14 3.73 -8.54
C ASP A 63 8.67 5.17 -8.71
N ASP A 64 7.80 6.17 -8.49
CA ASP A 64 8.16 7.59 -8.47
C ASP A 64 7.60 8.27 -7.20
N LEU A 65 8.52 8.68 -6.32
CA LEU A 65 8.19 9.36 -5.06
C LEU A 65 7.61 10.76 -5.25
N ASN A 66 7.72 11.37 -6.44
CA ASN A 66 7.04 12.64 -6.74
C ASN A 66 5.54 12.46 -6.95
N THR A 67 5.12 11.25 -7.31
CA THR A 67 3.71 10.93 -7.56
C THR A 67 3.11 9.96 -6.55
N GLY A 68 3.92 9.28 -5.74
CA GLY A 68 3.48 8.31 -4.75
C GLY A 68 3.07 6.95 -5.34
N PRO A 69 2.63 6.01 -4.49
CA PRO A 69 2.29 4.65 -4.90
C PRO A 69 0.98 4.63 -5.69
N ARG A 70 0.96 3.89 -6.80
CA ARG A 70 -0.17 3.81 -7.73
C ARG A 70 -0.58 2.36 -7.90
N GLU A 71 -1.89 2.11 -8.03
CA GLU A 71 -2.35 0.82 -8.57
C GLU A 71 -1.82 0.70 -9.99
N GLU A 72 -1.28 -0.46 -10.38
CA GLU A 72 -1.05 -0.73 -11.80
C GLU A 72 -2.41 -0.63 -12.48
N GLY A 73 -2.58 0.38 -13.34
CA GLY A 73 -3.86 0.62 -13.97
C GLY A 73 -4.26 -0.61 -14.75
N ASP A 74 -5.47 -1.12 -14.51
CA ASP A 74 -6.20 -1.93 -15.48
C ASP A 74 -6.05 -1.22 -16.83
N ASP A 75 -5.22 -1.76 -17.71
CA ASP A 75 -5.03 -1.18 -19.03
C ASP A 75 -6.33 -1.46 -19.80
N PRO A 76 -7.19 -0.46 -20.05
CA PRO A 76 -8.48 -0.70 -20.69
C PRO A 76 -8.32 -1.25 -22.12
N HIS A 77 -7.09 -1.22 -22.66
CA HIS A 77 -6.76 -1.81 -23.94
C HIS A 77 -6.67 -3.34 -23.92
N LEU A 78 -6.48 -3.98 -22.76
CA LEU A 78 -6.47 -5.45 -22.63
C LEU A 78 -7.87 -6.05 -22.48
N LEU A 79 -8.82 -5.30 -21.90
CA LEU A 79 -10.21 -5.74 -21.71
C LEU A 79 -11.04 -5.68 -23.00
N ALA A 80 -10.65 -4.84 -23.98
CA ALA A 80 -11.37 -4.69 -25.24
C ALA A 80 -11.08 -5.80 -26.27
N MET A 81 -10.20 -6.76 -25.96
CA MET A 81 -9.86 -7.86 -26.88
C MET A 81 -10.65 -9.15 -26.62
N ASP A 82 -11.38 -9.24 -25.49
CA ASP A 82 -12.18 -10.42 -25.12
C ASP A 82 -13.63 -10.35 -25.63
N GLU A 83 -14.15 -9.16 -25.97
CA GLU A 83 -15.55 -8.97 -26.41
C GLU A 83 -15.74 -9.09 -27.95
N THR A 84 -14.74 -9.54 -28.71
CA THR A 84 -14.87 -9.67 -30.19
C THR A 84 -14.97 -11.11 -30.72
N GLU A 85 -15.01 -12.11 -29.85
CA GLU A 85 -15.28 -13.51 -30.23
C GLU A 85 -16.73 -13.92 -29.89
N ASP A 86 -17.71 -13.23 -30.46
CA ASP A 86 -19.03 -13.84 -30.70
C ASP A 86 -19.70 -13.10 -31.87
N ALA A 87 -19.17 -13.37 -33.06
CA ALA A 87 -19.86 -13.11 -34.32
C ALA A 87 -20.35 -14.46 -34.88
N ASP A 88 -21.63 -14.76 -34.65
CA ASP A 88 -22.48 -15.54 -35.59
C ASP A 88 -23.96 -15.15 -35.46
#